data_AF-A0A9N9DFS3-F1
#
_entry.id   AF-A0A9N9DFS3-F1
#
_cell.length_a   1.000
_cell.length_b   1.000
_cell.length_c   1.000
_cell.angle_alpha   90.00
_cell.angle_beta   90.00
_cell.angle_gamma   90.00
#
_symmetry.space_group_name_H-M   'P 1'
#
loop_
_entity.id
_entity.type
_entity.pdbx_description
1 polymer ?
#
loop_
_entity_poly.entity_id
_entity_poly.type
_entity_poly.pdbx_seq_one_letter_code
_entity_poly.pdbx_strand_id
1 'polypeptide(L)' 'DPSQRPTAFELNETFSDWITDICDNPEPTEINEEFKVAEERCDIFQMQKNTPQEIHKDAFYTSRFLDFPDLKYMIPPTT' A
#
# COMPACT_ATOMS: atom_id res chain seq x y z
N ASP A 1 -4.17 -11.19 -14.71
CA ASP A 1 -5.21 -12.07 -15.25
C ASP A 1 -6.12 -12.52 -14.10
N PRO A 2 -7.39 -12.09 -14.06
CA PRO A 2 -8.32 -12.46 -12.99
C PRO A 2 -8.55 -13.97 -12.86
N SER A 3 -8.37 -14.75 -13.93
CA SER A 3 -8.55 -16.21 -13.87
C SER A 3 -7.41 -16.93 -13.15
N GLN A 4 -6.30 -16.24 -12.86
CA GLN A 4 -5.19 -16.78 -12.06
C GLN A 4 -5.32 -16.45 -10.57
N ARG A 5 -6.42 -15.78 -10.16
CA ARG A 5 -6.63 -15.47 -8.75
C ARG A 5 -7.05 -16.75 -8.02
N PRO A 6 -6.44 -17.08 -6.87
CA PRO A 6 -6.89 -18.19 -6.05
C PRO A 6 -8.33 -17.98 -5.58
N THR A 7 -9.03 -19.09 -5.41
CA THR A 7 -10.36 -19.14 -4.82
C THR A 7 -10.30 -18.81 -3.33
N ALA A 8 -11.45 -18.45 -2.74
CA ALA A 8 -11.55 -18.24 -1.31
C ALA A 8 -11.17 -19.49 -0.49
N PHE A 9 -11.41 -20.68 -1.03
CA PHE A 9 -11.05 -21.93 -0.38
C PHE A 9 -9.53 -22.14 -0.35
N GLU A 10 -8.86 -21.98 -1.49
CA GLU A 10 -7.39 -22.09 -1.56
C GLU A 10 -6.69 -21.06 -0.68
N LEU A 11 -7.23 -19.84 -0.60
CA LEU A 11 -6.75 -18.82 0.34
C LEU A 11 -6.93 -19.26 1.79
N ASN A 12 -8.08 -19.84 2.13
CA ASN A 12 -8.34 -20.31 3.49
C ASN A 12 -7.37 -21.41 3.92
N GLU A 13 -7.10 -22.39 3.05
CA GLU A 13 -6.12 -23.44 3.36
C GLU A 13 -4.72 -22.84 3.53
N THR A 14 -4.28 -22.02 2.56
CA THR A 14 -2.95 -21.39 2.61
C THR A 14 -2.75 -20.54 3.87
N PHE A 15 -3.75 -19.74 4.25
CA PHE A 15 -3.65 -18.91 5.46
C PHE A 15 -3.71 -19.72 6.75
N SER A 16 -4.41 -20.85 6.76
CA SER A 16 -4.44 -21.73 7.94
C SER A 16 -3.05 -22.31 8.20
N ASP A 17 -2.36 -22.77 7.16
CA ASP A 17 -0.99 -23.28 7.26
C ASP A 17 -0.02 -22.18 7.72
N TRP A 18 -0.13 -20.98 7.14
CA TRP A 18 0.71 -19.84 7.54
C TRP A 18 0.51 -19.45 9.00
N ILE A 19 -0.73 -19.45 9.49
CA ILE A 19 -1.01 -19.15 10.90
C ILE A 19 -0.32 -20.17 11.81
N THR A 20 -0.42 -21.47 11.49
CA THR A 20 0.27 -22.51 12.25
C THR A 20 1.78 -22.33 12.22
N ASP A 21 2.36 -22.05 11.06
CA ASP A 21 3.81 -21.83 10.93
C ASP A 21 4.32 -20.57 11.62
N ILE A 22 3.49 -19.52 11.73
CA ILE A 22 3.87 -18.25 12.38
C ILE A 22 3.66 -18.33 13.89
N CYS A 23 2.55 -18.89 14.35
CA CYS A 23 2.11 -18.80 15.75
C CYS A 23 2.41 -20.05 16.58
N ASP A 24 2.28 -21.24 15.99
CA ASP A 24 2.29 -22.51 16.75
C ASP A 24 3.60 -23.29 16.56
N ASN A 25 4.34 -23.05 15.49
CA ASN A 25 5.60 -23.72 15.21
C ASN A 25 6.74 -23.13 16.07
N PRO A 26 7.39 -23.93 16.94
CA PRO A 26 8.49 -23.46 17.77
C PRO A 26 9.78 -23.22 16.97
N GLU A 27 9.90 -23.80 15.77
CA GLU A 27 11.05 -23.60 14.90
C GLU A 27 10.75 -22.49 13.87
N PRO A 28 11.67 -21.54 13.65
CA PRO A 28 11.45 -20.48 12.68
C PRO A 28 11.43 -21.05 11.26
N THR A 29 10.27 -20.96 10.62
CA THR A 29 10.10 -21.27 9.19
C THR A 29 10.45 -20.06 8.32
N GLU A 30 10.62 -20.28 7.02
CA GLU A 30 10.85 -19.20 6.05
C GLU A 30 9.71 -18.17 6.08
N ILE A 31 8.45 -18.63 6.17
CA ILE A 31 7.26 -17.78 6.28
C ILE A 31 7.29 -16.94 7.56
N ASN A 32 7.73 -17.52 8.69
CA ASN A 32 7.85 -16.78 9.94
C ASN A 32 8.86 -15.63 9.83
N GLU A 33 10.02 -15.88 9.24
CA GLU A 33 11.05 -14.84 9.03
C GLU A 33 10.60 -13.77 8.04
N GLU A 34 9.96 -14.14 6.93
CA GLU A 34 9.37 -13.19 5.99
C GLU A 34 8.28 -12.33 6.64
N PHE A 35 7.43 -12.95 7.46
CA PHE A 35 6.38 -12.25 8.18
C PHE A 35 6.94 -11.20 9.14
N LYS A 36 7.95 -11.55 9.94
CA LYS A 36 8.63 -10.60 10.86
C LYS A 36 9.17 -9.38 10.11
N VAL A 37 9.86 -9.61 8.99
CA VAL A 37 10.42 -8.51 8.16
C VAL A 37 9.29 -7.64 7.58
N ALA A 38 8.18 -8.25 7.17
CA ALA A 38 7.03 -7.52 6.65
C ALA A 38 6.33 -6.69 7.75
N GLU A 39 6.18 -7.23 8.95
CA GLU A 39 5.59 -6.56 10.11
C GLU A 39 6.41 -5.32 10.51
N GLU A 40 7.73 -5.46 10.65
CA GLU A 40 8.62 -4.33 10.96
C GLU A 40 8.49 -3.21 9.93
N ARG A 41 8.41 -3.55 8.63
CA ARG A 41 8.18 -2.56 7.56
C ARG A 41 6.81 -1.92 7.67
N CYS A 42 5.77 -2.69 7.96
CA CYS A 42 4.41 -2.18 8.15
C CYS A 42 4.36 -1.16 9.28
N ASP A 43 5.03 -1.42 10.40
CA ASP A 43 5.10 -0.48 11.52
C ASP A 43 5.81 0.82 11.13
N ILE A 44 6.92 0.73 10.39
CA ILE A 44 7.61 1.92 9.85
C ILE A 44 6.68 2.72 8.91
N PHE A 45 5.97 2.05 8.00
CA PHE A 45 5.02 2.72 7.10
C PHE A 45 3.85 3.36 7.84
N GLN A 46 3.32 2.71 8.88
CA GLN A 46 2.24 3.27 9.69
C GLN A 46 2.70 4.50 10.46
N MET A 47 3.92 4.47 11.02
CA MET A 47 4.54 5.63 11.65
C MET A 47 4.71 6.80 10.65
N GLN A 48 5.08 6.52 9.40
CA GLN A 48 5.19 7.54 8.36
C GLN A 48 3.84 8.13 7.93
N LYS A 49 2.77 7.33 7.84
CA LYS A 49 1.41 7.82 7.53
C LYS A 49 0.84 8.74 8.60
N ASN A 50 1.29 8.61 9.83
CA ASN A 50 0.90 9.47 10.95
C ASN A 50 1.69 10.79 10.99
N THR A 51 2.67 10.98 10.11
CA THR A 51 3.25 12.30 9.90
C THR A 51 2.23 13.14 9.12
N PRO A 52 1.95 14.39 9.53
CA PRO A 52 1.08 15.27 8.76
C PRO A 52 1.62 15.33 7.34
N GLN A 53 0.84 14.83 6.38
CA GLN A 53 1.17 15.02 4.98
C GLN A 53 1.23 16.54 4.77
N GLU A 54 2.36 17.08 4.31
CA GLU A 54 2.45 18.49 3.94
C GLU A 54 1.57 18.73 2.71
N ILE A 55 0.28 18.92 2.95
CA ILE A 55 -0.67 19.34 1.93
C ILE A 55 -0.32 20.79 1.62
N HIS A 56 0.09 21.04 0.38
CA HIS A 56 0.33 22.41 -0.07
C HIS A 56 -0.95 23.23 0.12
N LYS A 57 -0.83 24.43 0.69
CA LYS A 57 -1.96 25.34 0.97
C LYS A 57 -2.88 25.60 -0.23
N ASP A 58 -2.34 25.47 -1.44
CA ASP A 58 -3.05 25.68 -2.71
C ASP A 58 -3.42 24.37 -3.43
N ALA A 59 -3.39 23.22 -2.73
CA ALA A 59 -3.75 21.94 -3.32
C ALA A 59 -5.26 21.81 -3.58
N PHE A 60 -5.63 21.44 -4.80
CA PHE A 60 -7.01 21.11 -5.19
C PHE A 60 -7.12 19.63 -5.56
N TYR A 61 -7.96 18.89 -4.84
CA TYR A 61 -8.21 17.47 -5.08
C TYR A 61 -9.53 17.30 -5.84
N THR A 62 -9.51 16.52 -6.92
CA THR A 62 -10.70 16.21 -7.70
C THR A 62 -10.82 14.72 -7.94
N SER A 63 -12.05 14.20 -7.90
CA SER A 63 -12.35 12.78 -8.12
C SER A 63 -12.45 12.40 -9.59
N ARG A 64 -12.27 13.36 -10.50
CA ARG A 64 -12.33 13.22 -11.95
C ARG A 64 -11.20 14.02 -12.56
N PHE A 65 -10.67 13.57 -13.70
CA PHE A 65 -9.76 14.39 -14.48
C PHE A 65 -10.44 15.71 -14.83
N LEU A 66 -9.89 16.81 -14.32
CA LEU A 66 -10.26 18.13 -14.79
C LEU A 66 -9.54 18.34 -16.12
N ASP A 67 -10.30 18.32 -17.20
CA ASP A 67 -9.81 18.81 -18.49
C ASP A 67 -9.77 20.34 -18.40
N PHE A 68 -8.57 20.90 -18.47
CA PHE A 68 -8.35 22.34 -18.44
C PHE A 68 -7.87 22.82 -19.81
N PRO A 69 -8.77 22.98 -20.80
CA PRO A 69 -8.39 23.43 -22.13
C PRO A 69 -7.77 24.84 -22.12
N ASP A 70 -8.08 25.66 -21.12
CA ASP A 70 -7.68 27.08 -21.02
C ASP A 70 -6.38 27.31 -20.23
N LEU A 71 -5.78 26.27 -19.62
CA LEU A 71 -4.55 26.43 -18.82
C LEU A 71 -3.28 26.69 -19.67
N LYS A 72 -3.42 26.66 -21.00
CA LYS A 72 -2.33 26.89 -21.98
C LYS A 72 -1.86 28.35 -22.02
N TYR A 73 -2.58 29.26 -21.37
CA TYR A 73 -2.36 30.71 -21.47
C TYR A 73 -1.81 31.36 -20.19
N MET A 74 -1.40 30.59 -19.18
CA MET A 74 -0.80 31.12 -17.94
C MET A 74 0.71 30.88 -17.85
N ILE A 75 1.46 31.10 -18.94
CA ILE A 75 2.90 31.35 -18.82
C ILE A 75 3.06 32.88 -18.69
N PRO A 76 3.36 33.44 -17.51
CA PRO A 76 3.70 34.85 -17.42
C PRO A 76 5.01 35.10 -18.18
N PRO A 77 5.16 36.23 -18.89
CA PRO A 77 6.39 36.55 -19.59
C PRO A 77 7.52 36.70 -18.56
N THR A 78 8.59 35.93 -18.76
CA THR A 78 9.85 36.08 -18.03
C THR A 78 10.37 37.50 -18.26
N THR A 79 10.48 38.27 -17.18
CA THR A 79 11.21 39.56 -17.16
C THR A 79 12.38 39.43 -16.21
#